data_AF-A0A1G0YNR8-F1
#
_entry.id   AF-A0A1G0YNR8-F1
#
_cell.length_a   1.000
_cell.length_b   1.000
_cell.length_c   1.000
_cell.angle_alpha   90.00
_cell.angle_beta   90.00
_cell.angle_gamma   90.00
#
_symmetry.space_group_name_H-M   'P 1'
#
loop_
_entity.id
_entity.type
_entity.pdbx_description
1 polymer ?
#
loop_
_entity_poly.entity_id
_entity_poly.type
_entity_poly.pdbx_seq_one_letter_code
_entity_poly.pdbx_strand_id
1 'polypeptide(L)'
;MRITITSFSIVLGGLLLAGPAGTFSQETTGEVWRPAPSKLQVLEQKAVDRDHLAVKCQTLEKQVSSLKGTLEDTNSQLGEYQAKDGSSRLQDLERKAIGYAAMQSTLKKRDDTIAELLVKIEEQQKLAVELQDEIDRLKAENGELLRKMNESGKSQKSLQETLEQFWLGNYEYYEVVKGDSLASIAAMPNFYNDPAKGIWIRQANQGHVKDLTNLTPGEVLIIPRFPPSGRYEF
;
A
#
# COMPACT_ATOMS: atom_id res chain seq x y z
N MET A 1 -24.78 26.40 -45.93
CA MET A 1 -23.31 26.32 -46.13
C MET A 1 -23.02 24.86 -46.48
N ARG A 2 -23.15 24.40 -47.74
CA ARG A 2 -22.35 24.58 -48.97
C ARG A 2 -20.95 23.92 -48.92
N ILE A 3 -20.81 22.87 -49.75
CA ILE A 3 -19.65 22.31 -50.52
C ILE A 3 -18.55 21.60 -49.66
N THR A 4 -18.05 20.38 -49.93
CA THR A 4 -17.38 19.94 -51.18
C THR A 4 -17.14 18.42 -51.27
N ILE A 5 -17.30 17.92 -52.50
CA ILE A 5 -16.78 16.67 -53.08
C ILE A 5 -15.26 16.82 -53.28
N THR A 6 -14.47 15.78 -53.09
CA THR A 6 -13.14 15.68 -53.72
C THR A 6 -12.80 14.24 -54.11
N SER A 7 -12.73 14.06 -55.43
CA SER A 7 -12.23 12.93 -56.21
C SER A 7 -10.71 12.76 -56.07
N PHE A 8 -10.15 11.58 -56.39
CA PHE A 8 -8.81 11.33 -56.95
C PHE A 8 -8.61 9.80 -57.07
N SER A 9 -7.87 9.17 -57.97
CA SER A 9 -7.52 9.36 -59.39
C SER A 9 -6.97 8.01 -59.86
N ILE A 10 -7.12 7.75 -61.15
CA ILE A 10 -6.59 6.61 -61.90
C ILE A 10 -5.07 6.57 -61.79
N VAL A 11 -4.48 5.38 -61.55
CA VAL A 11 -3.09 5.10 -61.94
C VAL A 11 -3.06 3.89 -62.86
N LEU A 12 -2.79 4.23 -64.11
CA LEU A 12 -2.43 3.39 -65.23
C LEU A 12 -0.92 3.03 -65.10
N GLY A 13 -0.57 1.78 -65.31
CA GLY A 13 0.82 1.32 -65.48
C GLY A 13 0.83 -0.20 -65.48
N GLY A 14 1.30 -0.93 -66.49
CA GLY A 14 2.22 -0.58 -67.57
C GLY A 14 3.25 -1.70 -67.64
N LEU A 15 3.13 -2.56 -68.66
CA LEU A 15 4.19 -3.19 -69.46
C LEU A 15 5.36 -3.94 -68.77
N LEU A 16 5.61 -5.20 -69.17
CA LEU A 16 6.87 -5.76 -69.74
C LEU A 16 6.82 -7.32 -69.68
N LEU A 17 6.78 -8.04 -70.81
CA LEU A 17 7.90 -8.51 -71.66
C LEU A 17 8.57 -9.80 -71.16
N ALA A 18 8.37 -10.91 -71.88
CA ALA A 18 9.36 -11.99 -72.07
C ALA A 18 8.97 -12.84 -73.29
N GLY A 19 9.85 -12.85 -74.31
CA GLY A 19 9.71 -13.63 -75.54
C GLY A 19 9.98 -15.13 -75.37
N PRO A 20 10.04 -15.87 -76.49
CA PRO A 20 11.37 -16.11 -77.03
C PRO A 20 11.50 -16.05 -78.56
N ALA A 21 12.73 -15.69 -78.94
CA ALA A 21 13.53 -16.17 -80.06
C ALA A 21 12.88 -16.26 -81.46
N GLY A 22 13.15 -15.22 -82.26
CA GLY A 22 13.18 -15.37 -83.71
C GLY A 22 14.39 -16.21 -84.15
N THR A 23 14.15 -17.13 -85.08
CA THR A 23 15.17 -17.55 -86.05
C THR A 23 14.80 -16.93 -87.39
N PHE A 24 15.57 -15.91 -87.70
CA PHE A 24 15.76 -15.28 -89.00
C PHE A 24 16.18 -16.34 -90.04
N SER A 25 15.47 -16.41 -91.16
CA SER A 25 15.98 -17.02 -92.40
C SER A 25 15.59 -16.14 -93.58
N GLN A 26 16.62 -15.85 -94.38
CA GLN A 26 16.66 -14.91 -95.47
C GLN A 26 15.61 -15.17 -96.57
N GLU A 27 15.11 -14.04 -97.03
CA GLU A 27 14.53 -13.77 -98.32
C GLU A 27 15.44 -14.31 -99.45
N THR A 28 14.96 -15.29 -100.21
CA THR A 28 15.43 -15.56 -101.58
C THR A 28 14.33 -15.20 -102.56
N THR A 29 14.68 -14.20 -103.36
CA THR A 29 13.99 -13.63 -104.49
C THR A 29 13.43 -14.67 -105.47
N GLY A 30 12.20 -14.43 -105.87
CA GLY A 30 11.51 -15.16 -106.93
C GLY A 30 10.18 -14.47 -107.22
N GLU A 31 10.23 -13.28 -107.84
CA GLU A 31 9.05 -12.68 -108.47
C GLU A 31 8.58 -13.60 -109.61
N VAL A 32 7.73 -14.56 -109.23
CA VAL A 32 6.88 -15.28 -110.18
C VAL A 32 5.74 -14.34 -110.51
N TRP A 33 5.71 -13.84 -111.75
CA TRP A 33 4.55 -13.16 -112.32
C TRP A 33 3.33 -14.07 -112.18
N ARG A 34 2.51 -13.83 -111.16
CA ARG A 34 1.20 -14.47 -111.02
C ARG A 34 0.23 -13.67 -111.87
N PRO A 35 -0.55 -14.30 -112.77
CA PRO A 35 -1.63 -13.61 -113.44
C PRO A 35 -2.54 -13.02 -112.36
N ALA A 36 -2.96 -11.76 -112.54
CA ALA A 36 -3.91 -11.12 -111.64
C ALA A 36 -5.11 -12.07 -111.48
N PRO A 37 -5.43 -12.53 -110.25
CA PRO A 37 -6.52 -13.46 -110.04
C PRO A 37 -7.78 -12.85 -110.64
N SER A 38 -8.53 -13.66 -111.39
CA SER A 38 -9.79 -13.18 -111.95
C SER A 38 -10.64 -12.61 -110.80
N LYS A 39 -11.41 -11.55 -111.07
CA LYS A 39 -12.24 -10.86 -110.06
C LYS A 39 -13.10 -11.85 -109.24
N LEU A 40 -13.40 -13.01 -109.82
CA LEU A 40 -14.08 -14.15 -109.20
C LEU A 40 -13.25 -14.83 -108.08
N GLN A 41 -11.97 -15.15 -108.31
CA GLN A 41 -11.10 -15.76 -107.29
C GLN A 41 -10.90 -14.87 -106.05
N VAL A 42 -10.83 -13.56 -106.24
CA VAL A 42 -10.74 -12.60 -105.11
C VAL A 42 -12.04 -12.57 -104.30
N LEU A 43 -13.20 -12.71 -104.96
CA LEU A 43 -14.49 -12.77 -104.28
C LEU A 43 -14.69 -14.10 -103.56
N GLU A 44 -14.21 -15.20 -104.14
CA GLU A 44 -14.24 -16.53 -103.55
C GLU A 44 -13.35 -16.62 -102.30
N GLN A 45 -12.12 -16.09 -102.36
CA GLN A 45 -11.25 -15.98 -101.20
C GLN A 45 -11.87 -15.11 -100.09
N LYS A 46 -12.48 -13.98 -100.44
CA LYS A 46 -13.21 -13.13 -99.48
C LYS A 46 -14.42 -13.82 -98.86
N ALA A 47 -15.11 -14.70 -99.60
CA ALA A 47 -16.21 -15.48 -99.08
C ALA A 47 -15.70 -16.52 -98.06
N VAL A 48 -14.63 -17.24 -98.38
CA VAL A 48 -13.98 -18.19 -97.46
C VAL A 48 -13.45 -17.49 -96.21
N ASP A 49 -12.80 -16.33 -96.35
CA ASP A 49 -12.29 -15.55 -95.22
C ASP A 49 -13.44 -15.04 -94.33
N ARG A 50 -14.56 -14.64 -94.94
CA ARG A 50 -15.78 -14.24 -94.21
C ARG A 50 -16.38 -15.41 -93.45
N ASP A 51 -16.46 -16.59 -94.05
CA ASP A 51 -16.97 -17.79 -93.40
C ASP A 51 -16.06 -18.23 -92.25
N HIS A 52 -14.74 -18.16 -92.43
CA HIS A 52 -13.75 -18.42 -91.39
C HIS A 52 -13.85 -17.40 -90.23
N LEU A 53 -14.03 -16.11 -90.55
CA LEU A 53 -14.27 -15.08 -89.53
C LEU A 53 -15.59 -15.31 -88.80
N ALA A 54 -16.65 -15.74 -89.49
CA ALA A 54 -17.94 -16.06 -88.86
C ALA A 54 -17.80 -17.23 -87.87
N VAL A 55 -17.07 -18.29 -88.24
CA VAL A 55 -16.77 -19.42 -87.35
C VAL A 55 -15.94 -18.96 -86.14
N LYS A 56 -14.96 -18.07 -86.34
CA LYS A 56 -14.15 -17.51 -85.26
C LYS A 56 -14.97 -16.64 -84.31
N CYS A 57 -15.84 -15.79 -84.83
CA CYS A 57 -16.78 -15.00 -84.02
C CYS A 57 -17.70 -15.89 -83.21
N GLN A 58 -18.26 -16.95 -83.81
CA GLN A 58 -19.11 -17.91 -83.12
C GLN A 58 -18.34 -18.67 -82.02
N THR A 59 -17.06 -18.96 -82.24
CA THR A 59 -16.20 -19.60 -81.24
C THR A 59 -15.89 -18.65 -80.08
N LEU A 60 -15.59 -17.38 -80.37
CA LEU A 60 -15.37 -16.35 -79.36
C LEU A 60 -16.64 -16.08 -78.55
N GLU A 61 -17.82 -16.05 -79.17
CA GLU A 61 -19.10 -15.90 -78.45
C GLU A 61 -19.36 -17.06 -77.50
N LYS A 62 -19.04 -18.30 -77.90
CA LYS A 62 -19.09 -19.47 -77.00
C LYS A 62 -18.12 -19.32 -75.83
N GLN A 63 -16.89 -18.86 -76.08
CA GLN A 63 -15.90 -18.61 -75.04
C GLN A 63 -16.34 -17.51 -74.06
N VAL A 64 -16.83 -16.38 -74.57
CA VAL A 64 -17.37 -15.28 -73.75
C VAL A 64 -18.55 -15.75 -72.91
N SER A 65 -19.45 -16.55 -73.49
CA SER A 65 -20.59 -17.11 -72.78
C SER A 65 -20.15 -18.06 -71.66
N SER A 66 -19.14 -18.90 -71.93
CA SER A 66 -18.56 -19.80 -70.91
C SER A 66 -17.87 -19.03 -69.78
N LEU A 67 -17.07 -18.01 -70.11
CA LEU A 67 -16.38 -17.16 -69.13
C LEU A 67 -17.38 -16.39 -68.28
N LYS A 68 -18.44 -15.88 -68.89
CA LYS A 68 -19.53 -15.20 -68.18
C LYS A 68 -20.22 -16.14 -67.20
N GLY A 69 -20.53 -17.37 -67.62
CA GLY A 69 -21.05 -18.40 -66.71
C GLY A 69 -20.12 -18.68 -65.53
N THR A 70 -18.82 -18.88 -65.79
CA THR A 70 -17.84 -19.10 -64.69
C THR A 70 -17.68 -17.90 -63.77
N LEU A 71 -17.79 -16.68 -64.30
CA LEU A 71 -17.73 -15.46 -63.50
C LEU A 71 -18.95 -15.36 -62.58
N GLU A 72 -20.13 -15.71 -63.09
CA GLU A 72 -21.38 -15.66 -62.34
C GLU A 72 -21.42 -16.75 -61.24
N ASP A 73 -20.90 -17.95 -61.55
CA ASP A 73 -20.73 -19.03 -60.58
C ASP A 73 -19.74 -18.66 -59.46
N THR A 74 -18.57 -18.12 -59.83
CA THR A 74 -17.56 -17.69 -58.84
C THR A 74 -18.04 -16.52 -58.00
N ASN A 75 -18.77 -15.58 -58.57
CA ASN A 75 -19.35 -14.45 -57.84
C ASN A 75 -20.46 -14.92 -56.89
N SER A 76 -21.26 -15.91 -57.30
CA SER A 76 -22.27 -16.55 -56.43
C SER A 76 -21.61 -17.29 -55.27
N GLN A 77 -20.54 -18.05 -55.52
CA GLN A 77 -19.74 -18.71 -54.48
C GLN A 77 -19.13 -17.69 -53.51
N LEU A 78 -18.58 -16.58 -54.01
CA LEU A 78 -18.03 -15.52 -53.18
C LEU A 78 -19.11 -14.90 -52.28
N GLY A 79 -20.30 -14.65 -52.83
CA GLY A 79 -21.46 -14.18 -52.08
C GLY A 79 -21.89 -15.16 -50.99
N GLU A 80 -21.92 -16.46 -51.28
CA GLU A 80 -22.22 -17.50 -50.30
C GLU A 80 -21.17 -17.57 -49.18
N TYR A 81 -19.87 -17.50 -49.50
CA TYR A 81 -18.80 -17.51 -48.49
C TYR A 81 -18.84 -16.26 -47.58
N GLN A 82 -19.12 -15.09 -48.16
CA GLN A 82 -19.29 -13.85 -47.39
C GLN A 82 -20.51 -13.91 -46.47
N ALA A 83 -21.61 -14.53 -46.94
CA ALA A 83 -22.83 -14.73 -46.15
C ALA A 83 -22.69 -15.82 -45.07
N LYS A 84 -21.90 -16.88 -45.32
CA LYS A 84 -21.76 -18.01 -44.39
C LYS A 84 -20.75 -17.79 -43.27
N ASP A 85 -19.62 -17.12 -43.52
CA ASP A 85 -18.46 -17.24 -42.62
C ASP A 85 -17.60 -15.97 -42.48
N GLY A 86 -17.40 -15.21 -43.56
CA GLY A 86 -16.39 -14.14 -43.58
C GLY A 86 -16.71 -12.92 -42.71
N SER A 87 -17.92 -12.37 -42.82
CA SER A 87 -18.29 -11.15 -42.09
C SER A 87 -18.57 -11.42 -40.60
N SER A 88 -19.22 -12.53 -40.28
CA SER A 88 -19.62 -12.83 -38.91
C SER A 88 -18.45 -13.29 -38.04
N ARG A 89 -17.53 -14.09 -38.57
CA ARG A 89 -16.36 -14.57 -37.82
C ARG A 89 -15.38 -13.43 -37.48
N LEU A 90 -15.18 -12.49 -38.41
CA LEU A 90 -14.33 -11.33 -38.16
C LEU A 90 -14.95 -10.42 -37.08
N GLN A 91 -16.25 -10.16 -37.16
CA GLN A 91 -16.98 -9.40 -36.14
C GLN A 91 -16.93 -10.09 -34.76
N ASP A 92 -17.01 -11.42 -34.70
CA ASP A 92 -16.87 -12.18 -33.46
C ASP A 92 -15.45 -12.07 -32.87
N LEU A 93 -14.42 -12.08 -33.71
CA LEU A 93 -13.04 -11.88 -33.29
C LEU A 93 -12.80 -10.45 -32.80
N GLU A 94 -13.33 -9.44 -33.49
CA GLU A 94 -13.28 -8.04 -33.06
C GLU A 94 -13.98 -7.87 -31.70
N ARG A 95 -15.17 -8.45 -31.53
CA ARG A 95 -15.90 -8.41 -30.25
C ARG A 95 -15.10 -9.08 -29.12
N LYS A 96 -14.47 -10.22 -29.39
CA LYS A 96 -13.58 -10.88 -28.42
C LYS A 96 -12.35 -10.04 -28.09
N ALA A 97 -11.71 -9.43 -29.09
CA ALA A 97 -10.55 -8.56 -28.90
C ALA A 97 -10.90 -7.34 -28.03
N ILE A 98 -12.05 -6.70 -28.28
CA ILE A 98 -12.57 -5.61 -27.44
C ILE A 98 -12.84 -6.11 -26.01
N GLY A 99 -13.44 -7.30 -25.86
CA GLY A 99 -13.67 -7.91 -24.55
C GLY A 99 -12.37 -8.18 -23.78
N TYR A 100 -11.34 -8.71 -24.43
CA TYR A 100 -10.03 -8.94 -23.83
C TYR A 100 -9.33 -7.63 -23.47
N ALA A 101 -9.40 -6.60 -24.31
CA ALA A 101 -8.84 -5.29 -24.02
C ALA A 101 -9.52 -4.65 -22.78
N ALA A 102 -10.84 -4.74 -22.69
CA ALA A 102 -11.59 -4.29 -21.52
C ALA A 102 -11.17 -5.07 -20.26
N MET A 103 -11.05 -6.40 -20.35
CA MET A 103 -10.60 -7.24 -19.24
C MET A 103 -9.16 -6.92 -18.81
N GLN A 104 -8.26 -6.69 -19.75
CA GLN A 104 -6.89 -6.29 -19.45
C GLN A 104 -6.83 -4.95 -18.73
N SER A 105 -7.69 -3.99 -19.13
CA SER A 105 -7.78 -2.70 -18.45
C SER A 105 -8.30 -2.82 -17.02
N THR A 106 -9.22 -3.75 -16.74
CA THR A 106 -9.72 -3.98 -15.38
C THR A 106 -8.72 -4.73 -14.52
N LEU A 107 -7.97 -5.67 -15.09
CA LEU A 107 -6.85 -6.33 -14.41
C LEU A 107 -5.77 -5.32 -14.03
N LYS A 108 -5.37 -4.44 -14.94
CA LYS A 108 -4.39 -3.40 -14.64
C LYS A 108 -4.85 -2.48 -13.50
N LYS A 109 -6.10 -2.03 -13.51
CA LYS A 109 -6.67 -1.25 -12.40
C LYS A 109 -6.63 -2.01 -11.08
N ARG A 110 -6.89 -3.32 -11.11
CA ARG A 110 -6.80 -4.17 -9.91
C ARG A 110 -5.36 -4.28 -9.42
N ASP A 111 -4.41 -4.49 -10.32
CA ASP A 111 -2.98 -4.55 -9.97
C ASP A 111 -2.51 -3.22 -9.35
N ASP A 112 -2.92 -2.09 -9.92
CA ASP A 112 -2.63 -0.75 -9.38
C ASP A 112 -3.22 -0.59 -7.96
N THR A 113 -4.47 -1.02 -7.74
CA THR A 113 -5.08 -0.97 -6.39
C THR A 113 -4.42 -1.94 -5.40
N ILE A 114 -3.98 -3.12 -5.84
CA ILE A 114 -3.27 -4.07 -4.99
C ILE A 114 -1.93 -3.46 -4.56
N ALA A 115 -1.19 -2.83 -5.47
CA ALA A 115 0.05 -2.15 -5.16
C ALA A 115 -0.15 -1.04 -4.13
N GLU A 116 -1.19 -0.21 -4.29
CA GLU A 116 -1.52 0.84 -3.32
C GLU A 116 -1.88 0.27 -1.93
N LEU A 117 -2.66 -0.82 -1.89
CA LEU A 117 -3.02 -1.47 -0.63
C LEU A 117 -1.82 -2.11 0.08
N LEU A 118 -0.87 -2.67 -0.67
CA LEU A 118 0.36 -3.22 -0.08
C LEU A 118 1.19 -2.15 0.61
N VAL A 119 1.32 -0.96 0.01
CA VAL A 119 2.00 0.19 0.63
C VAL A 119 1.30 0.59 1.93
N LYS A 120 -0.03 0.71 1.91
CA LYS A 120 -0.82 1.04 3.11
C LYS A 120 -0.67 0.01 4.23
N ILE A 121 -0.62 -1.28 3.88
CA ILE A 121 -0.39 -2.35 4.86
C ILE A 121 1.00 -2.21 5.50
N GLU A 122 2.04 -1.94 4.70
CA GLU A 122 3.40 -1.76 5.22
C GLU A 122 3.51 -0.55 6.15
N GLU A 123 2.87 0.58 5.79
CA GLU A 123 2.79 1.77 6.64
C GLU A 123 2.07 1.48 7.97
N GLN A 124 0.93 0.77 7.92
CA GLN A 124 0.21 0.38 9.12
C GLN A 124 1.00 -0.60 10.01
N GLN A 125 1.77 -1.50 9.41
CA GLN A 125 2.66 -2.40 10.15
C GLN A 125 3.76 -1.63 10.87
N LYS A 126 4.38 -0.64 10.22
CA LYS A 126 5.38 0.24 10.87
C LYS A 126 4.78 1.00 12.05
N LEU A 127 3.60 1.58 11.87
CA LEU A 127 2.88 2.28 12.94
C LEU A 127 2.55 1.35 14.11
N ALA A 128 2.13 0.12 13.82
CA ALA A 128 1.80 -0.86 14.86
C ALA A 128 3.03 -1.24 15.71
N VAL A 129 4.21 -1.38 15.09
CA VAL A 129 5.47 -1.63 15.81
C VAL A 129 5.84 -0.44 16.68
N GLU A 130 5.76 0.78 16.16
CA GLU A 130 6.07 1.99 16.93
C GLU A 130 5.15 2.18 18.15
N LEU A 131 3.85 1.92 17.98
CA LEU A 131 2.89 1.95 19.09
C LEU A 131 3.16 0.86 20.13
N GLN A 132 3.61 -0.33 19.68
CA GLN A 132 3.96 -1.41 20.58
C GLN A 132 5.20 -1.07 21.42
N ASP A 133 6.21 -0.46 20.81
CA ASP A 133 7.40 0.02 21.51
C ASP A 133 7.06 1.09 22.56
N GLU A 134 6.16 2.02 22.25
CA GLU A 134 5.72 3.04 23.22
C GLU A 134 4.90 2.43 24.36
N ILE A 135 4.05 1.43 24.08
CA ILE A 135 3.33 0.69 25.11
C ILE A 135 4.32 0.02 26.08
N ASP A 136 5.38 -0.61 25.57
CA ASP A 136 6.34 -1.32 26.40
C ASP A 136 7.23 -0.35 27.20
N ARG A 137 7.56 0.81 26.63
CA ARG A 137 8.19 1.91 27.36
C ARG A 137 7.31 2.44 28.50
N LEU A 138 6.05 2.73 28.24
CA LEU A 138 5.10 3.22 29.26
C LEU A 138 4.85 2.18 30.36
N LYS A 139 4.83 0.89 30.03
CA LYS A 139 4.75 -0.19 31.04
C LYS A 139 5.98 -0.20 31.94
N ALA A 140 7.17 -0.02 31.38
CA ALA A 140 8.41 0.04 32.16
C ALA A 140 8.39 1.26 33.11
N GLU A 141 8.02 2.43 32.61
CA GLU A 141 7.89 3.65 33.42
C GLU A 141 6.86 3.49 34.55
N ASN A 142 5.69 2.94 34.25
CA ASN A 142 4.68 2.64 35.28
C ASN A 142 5.21 1.66 36.34
N GLY A 143 6.00 0.66 35.93
CA GLY A 143 6.66 -0.27 36.85
C GLY A 143 7.62 0.45 37.81
N GLU A 144 8.40 1.41 37.32
CA GLU A 144 9.29 2.23 38.15
C GLU A 144 8.51 3.16 39.09
N LEU A 145 7.44 3.79 38.60
CA LEU A 145 6.59 4.65 39.41
C LEU A 145 5.91 3.86 40.55
N LEU A 146 5.44 2.65 40.27
CA LEU A 146 4.88 1.76 41.30
C LEU A 146 5.92 1.40 42.37
N ARG A 147 7.18 1.16 41.99
CA ARG A 147 8.28 0.92 42.96
C ARG A 147 8.51 2.14 43.84
N LYS A 148 8.65 3.33 43.25
CA LYS A 148 8.83 4.60 43.97
C LYS A 148 7.66 4.90 44.91
N MET A 149 6.43 4.62 44.48
CA MET A 149 5.23 4.77 45.29
C MET A 149 5.24 3.82 46.49
N ASN A 150 5.64 2.56 46.30
CA ASN A 150 5.75 1.59 47.39
C ASN A 150 6.86 1.96 48.39
N GLU A 151 7.99 2.45 47.92
CA GLU A 151 9.09 2.95 48.78
C GLU A 151 8.67 4.18 49.58
N SER A 152 7.99 5.12 48.93
CA SER A 152 7.43 6.31 49.58
C SER A 152 6.36 5.92 50.60
N GLY A 153 5.49 4.96 50.29
CA GLY A 153 4.47 4.45 51.21
C GLY A 153 5.06 3.75 52.43
N LYS A 154 6.16 2.99 52.27
CA LYS A 154 6.91 2.43 53.40
C LYS A 154 7.50 3.54 54.29
N SER A 155 8.09 4.55 53.65
CA SER A 155 8.68 5.69 54.36
C SER A 155 7.60 6.45 55.14
N GLN A 156 6.44 6.71 54.53
CA GLN A 156 5.30 7.32 55.19
C GLN A 156 4.80 6.51 56.39
N LYS A 157 4.67 5.18 56.25
CA LYS A 157 4.28 4.32 57.38
C LYS A 157 5.29 4.37 58.52
N SER A 158 6.58 4.25 58.23
CA SER A 158 7.62 4.34 59.27
C SER A 158 7.63 5.70 59.96
N LEU A 159 7.39 6.78 59.20
CA LEU A 159 7.30 8.13 59.75
C LEU A 159 6.04 8.29 60.60
N GLN A 160 4.91 7.70 60.16
CA GLN A 160 3.67 7.70 60.91
C GLN A 160 3.82 6.89 62.21
N GLU A 161 4.46 5.72 62.17
CA GLU A 161 4.77 4.91 63.36
C GLU A 161 5.69 5.67 64.32
N THR A 162 6.70 6.37 63.78
CA THR A 162 7.59 7.23 64.57
C THR A 162 6.80 8.38 65.21
N LEU A 163 5.94 9.06 64.45
CA LEU A 163 5.06 10.09 64.96
C LEU A 163 4.12 9.52 66.03
N GLU A 164 3.46 8.39 65.79
CA GLU A 164 2.57 7.75 66.76
C GLU A 164 3.32 7.37 68.03
N GLN A 165 4.56 6.90 67.97
CA GLN A 165 5.41 6.69 69.14
C GLN A 165 5.70 8.00 69.88
N PHE A 166 5.95 9.09 69.15
CA PHE A 166 6.07 10.42 69.74
C PHE A 166 4.74 10.85 70.39
N TRP A 167 3.59 10.76 69.71
CA TRP A 167 2.29 11.21 70.21
C TRP A 167 1.72 10.33 71.34
N LEU A 168 2.01 9.02 71.35
CA LEU A 168 1.65 8.08 72.44
C LEU A 168 2.56 8.27 73.66
N GLY A 169 3.74 8.87 73.48
CA GLY A 169 4.49 9.49 74.56
C GLY A 169 3.75 10.74 75.00
N ASN A 170 2.85 10.61 75.97
CA ASN A 170 2.23 11.76 76.62
C ASN A 170 3.35 12.62 77.24
N TYR A 171 3.81 13.71 76.63
CA TYR A 171 4.81 14.56 77.27
C TYR A 171 4.12 15.66 78.08
N GLU A 172 4.67 15.97 79.24
CA GLU A 172 4.30 17.17 80.00
C GLU A 172 5.48 18.14 80.00
N TYR A 173 5.17 19.43 80.00
CA TYR A 173 6.19 20.47 80.11
C TYR A 173 6.31 20.91 81.56
N TYR A 174 7.54 21.02 82.07
CA TYR A 174 7.82 21.48 83.42
C TYR A 174 8.81 22.64 83.41
N GLU A 175 8.44 23.75 84.05
CA GLU A 175 9.33 24.89 84.24
C GLU A 175 10.20 24.67 85.49
N VAL A 176 11.51 24.69 85.30
CA VAL A 176 12.50 24.46 86.37
C VAL A 176 12.41 25.58 87.41
N VAL A 177 12.29 25.20 88.68
CA VAL A 177 12.33 26.14 89.81
C VAL A 177 13.73 26.15 90.42
N LYS A 178 14.09 27.24 91.10
CA LYS A 178 15.40 27.40 91.74
C LYS A 178 15.65 26.28 92.76
N GLY A 179 16.72 25.51 92.53
CA GLY A 179 17.14 24.39 93.37
C GLY A 179 16.70 23.03 92.85
N ASP A 180 15.98 22.97 91.73
CA ASP A 180 15.62 21.70 91.11
C ASP A 180 16.81 20.99 90.48
N SER A 181 16.73 19.67 90.53
CA SER A 181 17.61 18.73 89.84
C SER A 181 16.74 17.76 89.04
N LEU A 182 17.31 17.11 88.03
CA LEU A 182 16.58 16.09 87.27
C LEU A 182 16.02 14.97 88.16
N ALA A 183 16.74 14.62 89.23
CA ALA A 183 16.29 13.63 90.20
C ALA A 183 15.13 14.15 91.07
N SER A 184 15.15 15.42 91.50
CA SER A 184 14.05 15.98 92.31
C SER A 184 12.78 16.15 91.49
N ILE A 185 12.89 16.53 90.21
CA ILE A 185 11.75 16.61 89.30
C ILE A 185 11.18 15.20 89.05
N ALA A 186 12.03 14.20 88.78
CA ALA A 186 11.55 12.82 88.58
C ALA A 186 10.90 12.22 89.84
N ALA A 187 11.35 12.63 91.03
CA ALA A 187 10.79 12.20 92.30
C ALA A 187 9.39 12.74 92.59
N MET A 188 8.92 13.76 91.87
CA MET A 188 7.59 14.35 92.11
C MET A 188 6.50 13.29 91.87
N PRO A 189 5.51 13.14 92.77
CA PRO A 189 4.41 12.18 92.62
C PRO A 189 3.61 12.41 91.35
N ASN A 190 3.53 13.67 90.93
CA ASN A 190 2.83 14.03 89.72
C ASN A 190 3.51 13.44 88.50
N PHE A 191 4.85 13.29 88.45
CA PHE A 191 5.61 12.84 87.27
C PHE A 191 5.91 11.33 87.27
N TYR A 192 6.94 10.88 87.99
CA TYR A 192 7.31 9.45 88.03
C TYR A 192 7.34 8.83 89.42
N ASN A 193 7.28 9.65 90.48
CA ASN A 193 7.43 9.23 91.87
C ASN A 193 8.72 8.40 92.13
N ASP A 194 9.76 8.60 91.31
CA ASP A 194 11.01 7.83 91.37
C ASP A 194 12.18 8.69 90.89
N PRO A 195 13.10 9.10 91.79
CA PRO A 195 14.25 9.92 91.44
C PRO A 195 15.19 9.28 90.40
N ALA A 196 15.26 7.94 90.32
CA ALA A 196 16.16 7.25 89.40
C ALA A 196 15.80 7.50 87.93
N LYS A 197 14.54 7.84 87.65
CA LYS A 197 14.02 8.15 86.31
C LYS A 197 14.40 9.53 85.80
N GLY A 198 15.17 10.31 86.57
CA GLY A 198 15.78 11.56 86.09
C GLY A 198 16.66 11.35 84.84
N ILE A 199 17.15 10.13 84.60
CA ILE A 199 17.89 9.75 83.39
C ILE A 199 17.02 9.91 82.13
N TRP A 200 15.71 9.61 82.20
CA TRP A 200 14.81 9.72 81.05
C TRP A 200 14.52 11.18 80.69
N ILE A 201 14.34 12.02 81.70
CA ILE A 201 14.24 13.48 81.49
C ILE A 201 15.53 13.99 80.84
N ARG A 202 16.69 13.51 81.29
CA ARG A 202 17.99 13.87 80.69
C ARG A 202 18.05 13.51 79.21
N GLN A 203 17.66 12.29 78.85
CA GLN A 203 17.70 11.81 77.47
C GLN A 203 16.73 12.59 76.57
N ALA A 204 15.50 12.84 77.05
CA ALA A 204 14.49 13.57 76.29
C ALA A 204 14.87 15.03 76.01
N ASN A 205 15.67 15.65 76.88
CA ASN A 205 16.07 17.07 76.75
C ASN A 205 17.53 17.24 76.26
N GLN A 206 18.19 16.15 75.87
CA GLN A 206 19.56 16.20 75.39
C GLN A 206 19.64 16.99 74.08
N GLY A 207 20.38 18.11 74.10
CA GLY A 207 20.50 19.02 72.96
C GLY A 207 19.45 20.14 72.93
N HIS A 208 18.39 20.07 73.75
CA HIS A 208 17.42 21.15 73.94
C HIS A 208 17.84 22.11 75.07
N VAL A 209 18.43 21.55 76.14
CA VAL A 209 18.92 22.28 77.32
C VAL A 209 20.43 22.37 77.27
N LYS A 210 20.98 23.55 77.59
CA LYS A 210 22.42 23.82 77.47
C LYS A 210 23.26 23.04 78.47
N ASP A 211 22.78 22.90 79.71
CA ASP A 211 23.44 22.14 80.76
C ASP A 211 22.42 21.37 81.60
N LEU A 212 22.36 20.06 81.41
CA LEU A 212 21.45 19.17 82.13
C LEU A 212 21.95 18.80 83.54
N THR A 213 23.18 19.20 83.90
CA THR A 213 23.71 19.01 85.25
C THR A 213 23.45 20.20 86.15
N ASN A 214 23.32 21.40 85.58
CA ASN A 214 23.00 22.63 86.29
C ASN A 214 21.81 23.34 85.63
N LEU A 215 20.61 22.94 86.04
CA LEU A 215 19.37 23.46 85.47
C LEU A 215 19.18 24.94 85.82
N THR A 216 18.84 25.76 84.83
CA THR A 216 18.59 27.19 85.04
C THR A 216 17.11 27.42 85.39
N PRO A 217 16.78 28.17 86.46
CA PRO A 217 15.39 28.45 86.77
C PRO A 217 14.68 29.21 85.64
N GLY A 218 13.45 28.80 85.31
CA GLY A 218 12.67 29.30 84.16
C GLY A 218 12.89 28.53 82.85
N GLU A 219 13.80 27.55 82.83
CA GLU A 219 13.98 26.65 81.70
C GLU A 219 12.85 25.62 81.63
N VAL A 220 12.30 25.35 80.44
CA VAL A 220 11.18 24.41 80.26
C VAL A 220 11.72 23.05 79.80
N LEU A 221 11.44 22.01 80.58
CA LEU A 221 11.81 20.63 80.31
C LEU A 221 10.63 19.83 79.75
N ILE A 222 10.93 18.91 78.83
CA ILE A 222 10.02 17.91 78.32
C ILE A 222 10.08 16.69 79.25
N ILE A 223 8.96 16.34 79.87
CA ILE A 223 8.80 15.20 80.78
C ILE A 223 8.03 14.08 80.06
N PRO A 224 8.70 13.01 79.59
CA PRO A 224 8.03 11.92 78.89
C PRO A 224 7.16 11.06 79.81
N ARG A 225 5.83 11.09 79.70
CA ARG A 225 4.97 10.11 80.38
C ARG A 225 4.91 8.84 79.54
N PHE A 226 5.41 7.77 80.13
CA PHE A 226 5.32 6.44 79.55
C PHE A 226 4.03 5.76 80.04
N PRO A 227 3.33 4.99 79.18
CA PRO A 227 2.17 4.22 79.61
C PRO A 227 2.57 3.21 80.71
N PRO A 228 1.69 2.95 81.69
CA PRO A 228 2.02 2.18 82.90
C PRO A 228 2.35 0.69 82.68
N SER A 229 2.25 0.17 81.45
CA SER A 229 2.33 -1.27 81.16
C SER A 229 3.64 -1.77 80.55
N GLY A 230 4.64 -0.94 80.29
CA GLY A 230 5.86 -1.36 79.58
C GLY A 230 7.15 -1.20 80.37
N ARG A 231 7.73 -2.31 80.84
CA ARG A 231 9.19 -2.36 81.06
C ARG A 231 9.87 -2.22 79.71
N TYR A 232 10.83 -1.31 79.58
CA TYR A 232 11.79 -1.31 78.49
C TYR A 232 13.19 -1.47 79.07
N GLU A 233 13.81 -2.59 78.74
CA GLU A 233 15.26 -2.75 78.75
C GLU A 233 15.78 -2.04 77.49
N PHE A 234 16.75 -1.14 77.68
CA PHE A 234 17.58 -0.61 76.61
C PHE A 234 18.89 -1.38 76.58
#